data_AF-A0A962K9K1-F1
#
_entry.id   AF-A0A962K9K1-F1
#
_cell.length_a   1.000
_cell.length_b   1.000
_cell.length_c   1.000
_cell.angle_alpha   90.00
_cell.angle_beta   90.00
_cell.angle_gamma   90.00
#
_symmetry.space_group_name_H-M   'P 1'
#
loop_
_entity.id
_entity.type
_entity.pdbx_description
1 polymer ?
#
loop_
_entity_poly.entity_id
_entity_poly.type
_entity_poly.pdbx_seq_one_letter_code
_entity_poly.pdbx_strand_id
1 'polypeptide(L)'
;MRFELGDIDVLVAEQDFEAGGDSYPAGTLLIDMDGVDRELVSDVLSRSRLQVDSLRNMPDVATHELDLPRLAVFQTWASTQNAGWVRYSLDQAGIPYTLISKDRARAGALRGEFDVILAPHMSPGTSIGGIMGGVDPKWSPLAYETSDQTPNLGHILSSDDITGGIGFEGMNNIEAFIRTGGTLITLGSAVVIASDSGILRGINKIGAGGMNTPGSILTAKITDSSSSLTYGYDEITHVFCGNGPIFSVPYYDRDLSPMQFGTKPLEDENEEESDDGENDEGEEEAEEQNKTNQIRP
;
A
#
# COMPACT_ATOMS: atom_id res chain seq x y z
N MET A 1 -4.67 14.48 13.47
CA MET A 1 -6.12 14.36 13.77
C MET A 1 -6.47 13.06 14.48
N ARG A 2 -6.63 11.90 13.83
CA ARG A 2 -7.19 10.69 14.48
C ARG A 2 -6.45 10.27 15.76
N PHE A 3 -5.12 10.24 15.75
CA PHE A 3 -4.30 9.94 16.95
C PHE A 3 -4.38 11.00 18.06
N GLU A 4 -4.71 12.26 17.71
CA GLU A 4 -4.87 13.35 18.69
C GLU A 4 -6.23 13.32 19.37
N LEU A 5 -7.23 12.68 18.75
CA LEU A 5 -8.56 12.48 19.32
C LEU A 5 -8.58 11.35 20.38
N GLY A 6 -7.50 10.57 20.51
CA GLY A 6 -7.35 9.55 21.53
C GLY A 6 -8.47 8.51 21.50
N ASP A 7 -9.16 8.34 22.64
CA ASP A 7 -10.23 7.36 22.84
C ASP A 7 -11.58 7.78 22.25
N ILE A 8 -11.65 8.92 21.54
CA ILE A 8 -12.87 9.32 20.84
C ILE A 8 -13.05 8.44 19.62
N ASP A 9 -14.21 7.79 19.55
CA ASP A 9 -14.62 6.98 18.40
C ASP A 9 -14.77 7.89 17.17
N VAL A 10 -14.11 7.49 16.08
CA VAL A 10 -14.22 8.15 14.79
C VAL A 10 -14.68 7.10 13.80
N LEU A 11 -15.80 7.34 13.15
CA LEU A 11 -16.34 6.47 12.12
C LEU A 11 -15.96 7.03 10.74
N VAL A 12 -15.91 6.15 9.75
CA VAL A 12 -15.70 6.49 8.35
C VAL A 12 -16.92 6.05 7.57
N ALA A 13 -17.52 6.95 6.79
CA ALA A 13 -18.60 6.60 5.87
C ALA A 13 -18.06 5.75 4.71
N GLU A 14 -18.67 4.60 4.47
CA GLU A 14 -18.25 3.67 3.40
C GLU A 14 -18.79 4.05 2.02
N GLN A 15 -19.81 4.91 2.00
CA GLN A 15 -20.51 5.39 0.81
C GLN A 15 -20.73 6.90 0.92
N ASP A 16 -21.05 7.52 -0.21
CA ASP A 16 -21.52 8.90 -0.22
C ASP A 16 -22.90 9.02 0.44
N PHE A 17 -23.19 10.19 1.00
CA PHE A 17 -24.48 10.48 1.62
C PHE A 17 -24.82 11.96 1.52
N GLU A 18 -26.12 12.26 1.62
CA GLU A 18 -26.62 13.62 1.70
C GLU A 18 -27.04 13.96 3.13
N ALA A 19 -26.60 15.10 3.65
CA ALA A 19 -27.03 15.58 4.95
C ALA A 19 -27.03 17.11 4.98
N GLY A 20 -28.05 17.72 5.60
CA GLY A 20 -28.12 19.18 5.75
C GLY A 20 -28.28 19.98 4.44
N GLY A 21 -28.47 19.32 3.30
CA GLY A 21 -28.50 19.94 1.97
C GLY A 21 -27.17 19.90 1.22
N ASP A 22 -26.14 19.30 1.82
CA ASP A 22 -24.82 19.09 1.23
C ASP A 22 -24.58 17.59 0.95
N SER A 23 -23.65 17.30 0.04
CA SER A 23 -23.23 15.94 -0.31
C SER A 23 -21.83 15.66 0.24
N TYR A 24 -21.67 14.48 0.85
CA TYR A 24 -20.45 14.03 1.49
C TYR A 24 -19.96 12.75 0.80
N PRO A 25 -18.69 12.68 0.35
CA PRO A 25 -18.16 11.49 -0.31
C PRO A 25 -17.88 10.34 0.68
N ALA A 26 -17.71 9.13 0.14
CA ALA A 26 -17.12 8.01 0.88
C ALA A 26 -15.75 8.41 1.46
N GLY A 27 -15.45 7.93 2.66
CA GLY A 27 -14.28 8.34 3.43
C GLY A 27 -14.51 9.53 4.37
N THR A 28 -15.70 10.11 4.38
CA THR A 28 -16.04 11.20 5.32
C THR A 28 -15.92 10.71 6.76
N LEU A 29 -15.17 11.46 7.58
CA LEU A 29 -15.01 11.18 9.00
C LEU A 29 -16.24 11.68 9.77
N LEU A 30 -16.82 10.80 10.57
CA LEU A 30 -17.98 11.08 11.42
C LEU A 30 -17.57 10.94 12.87
N ILE A 31 -17.88 11.96 13.67
CA ILE A 31 -17.60 11.99 15.11
C ILE A 31 -18.93 12.25 15.81
N ASP A 32 -19.35 11.32 16.66
CA ASP A 32 -20.50 11.56 17.53
C ASP A 32 -20.06 12.53 18.64
N MET A 33 -20.77 13.66 18.75
CA MET A 33 -20.47 14.71 19.71
C MET A 33 -21.15 14.49 21.07
N ASP A 34 -21.89 13.40 21.23
CA ASP A 34 -22.52 13.00 22.48
C ASP A 34 -21.50 12.31 23.41
N GLY A 35 -21.35 12.83 24.62
CA GLY A 35 -20.46 12.26 25.63
C GLY A 35 -18.96 12.50 25.42
N VAL A 36 -18.54 13.17 24.34
CA VAL A 36 -17.14 13.51 24.07
C VAL A 36 -16.75 14.91 24.54
N ASP A 37 -15.44 15.13 24.74
CA ASP A 37 -14.89 16.45 25.07
C ASP A 37 -14.93 17.37 23.83
N ARG A 38 -15.91 18.27 23.80
CA ARG A 38 -16.12 19.20 22.69
C ARG A 38 -14.98 20.20 22.52
N GLU A 39 -14.31 20.58 23.61
CA GLU A 39 -13.21 21.53 23.56
C GLU A 39 -11.99 20.89 22.90
N LEU A 40 -11.67 19.65 23.29
CA LEU A 40 -10.62 18.85 22.66
C LEU A 40 -10.90 18.64 21.16
N VAL A 41 -12.11 18.18 20.80
CA VAL A 41 -12.47 17.95 19.39
C VAL A 41 -12.36 19.24 18.59
N SER A 42 -12.88 20.36 19.12
CA SER A 42 -12.79 21.65 18.45
C SER A 42 -11.35 22.13 18.27
N ASP A 43 -10.47 21.94 19.26
CA ASP A 43 -9.05 22.29 19.13
C ASP A 43 -8.38 21.48 18.02
N VAL A 44 -8.53 20.15 18.05
CA VAL A 44 -7.92 19.25 17.05
C VAL A 44 -8.43 19.56 15.65
N LEU A 45 -9.73 19.76 15.48
CA LEU A 45 -10.34 20.10 14.19
C LEU A 45 -9.88 21.46 13.68
N SER A 46 -9.70 22.46 14.55
CA SER A 46 -9.24 23.80 14.15
C SER A 46 -7.82 23.83 13.60
N ARG A 47 -6.99 22.85 13.99
CA ARG A 47 -5.63 22.64 13.48
C ARG A 47 -5.58 21.73 12.26
N SER A 48 -6.68 21.05 11.95
CA SER A 48 -6.80 20.23 10.75
C SER A 48 -7.00 21.11 9.51
N ARG A 49 -6.69 20.55 8.32
CA ARG A 49 -6.98 21.19 7.03
C ARG A 49 -8.26 20.63 6.40
N LEU A 50 -9.06 19.90 7.18
CA LEU A 50 -10.29 19.29 6.70
C LEU A 50 -11.42 20.32 6.71
N GLN A 51 -12.37 20.14 5.79
CA GLN A 51 -13.65 20.81 5.90
C GLN A 51 -14.44 20.16 7.04
N VAL A 52 -15.01 20.99 7.91
CA VAL A 52 -15.74 20.54 9.10
C VAL A 52 -17.14 21.14 9.07
N ASP A 53 -18.13 20.26 9.03
CA ASP A 53 -19.54 20.62 9.07
C ASP A 53 -20.21 19.99 10.30
N SER A 54 -21.23 20.67 10.83
CA SER A 54 -22.01 20.18 11.96
C SER A 54 -23.35 19.64 11.48
N LEU A 55 -23.58 18.35 11.74
CA LEU A 55 -24.85 17.69 11.45
C LEU A 55 -25.73 17.62 12.70
N ARG A 56 -27.06 17.62 12.50
CA ARG A 56 -28.02 17.53 13.61
C ARG A 56 -28.16 16.12 14.17
N ASN A 57 -27.99 15.11 13.32
CA ASN A 57 -28.05 13.69 13.66
C ASN A 57 -26.97 12.97 12.85
N MET A 58 -26.53 11.81 13.33
CA MET A 58 -25.69 10.91 12.53
C MET A 58 -26.42 10.47 11.26
N PRO A 59 -25.74 10.47 10.10
CA PRO A 59 -26.33 10.02 8.83
C PRO A 59 -26.60 8.51 8.86
N ASP A 60 -27.67 8.08 8.17
CA ASP A 60 -27.99 6.66 7.97
C ASP A 60 -27.20 6.13 6.76
N VAL A 61 -25.91 5.84 6.99
CA VAL A 61 -24.98 5.33 5.99
C VAL A 61 -24.12 4.22 6.60
N ALA A 62 -23.69 3.26 5.78
CA ALA A 62 -22.75 2.23 6.23
C ALA A 62 -21.45 2.88 6.72
N THR A 63 -20.94 2.42 7.87
CA THR A 63 -19.74 2.96 8.50
C THR A 63 -18.90 1.86 9.12
N HIS A 64 -17.60 2.13 9.24
CA HIS A 64 -16.68 1.38 10.08
C HIS A 64 -15.87 2.32 10.97
N GLU A 65 -15.29 1.78 12.03
CA GLU A 65 -14.42 2.51 12.93
C GLU A 65 -13.05 2.78 12.29
N LEU A 66 -12.57 4.01 12.39
CA LEU A 66 -11.18 4.36 12.10
C LEU A 66 -10.32 3.98 13.29
N ASP A 67 -9.71 2.80 13.24
CA ASP A 67 -8.92 2.26 14.35
C ASP A 67 -7.56 2.98 14.55
N LEU A 68 -6.94 2.74 15.71
CA LEU A 68 -5.59 3.21 16.05
C LEU A 68 -4.63 2.00 16.08
N PRO A 69 -4.19 1.48 14.92
CA PRO A 69 -3.40 0.27 14.88
C PRO A 69 -2.01 0.48 15.47
N ARG A 70 -1.49 -0.54 16.16
CA ARG A 70 -0.10 -0.56 16.65
C ARG A 70 0.83 -0.84 15.47
N LEU A 71 1.45 0.22 14.96
CA LEU A 71 2.30 0.19 13.78
C LEU A 71 3.75 -0.16 14.12
N ALA A 72 4.30 -1.15 13.42
CA ALA A 72 5.74 -1.38 13.35
C ALA A 72 6.29 -0.93 11.99
N VAL A 73 7.42 -0.21 11.99
CA VAL A 73 8.19 0.07 10.77
C VAL A 73 9.38 -0.89 10.74
N PHE A 74 9.44 -1.75 9.74
CA PHE A 74 10.53 -2.71 9.59
C PHE A 74 11.65 -2.16 8.72
N GLN A 75 12.88 -2.11 9.24
CA GLN A 75 14.07 -1.78 8.46
C GLN A 75 15.12 -2.89 8.50
N THR A 76 15.93 -2.99 7.44
CA THR A 76 17.14 -3.81 7.46
C THR A 76 18.35 -2.95 7.77
N TRP A 77 19.39 -3.54 8.35
CA TRP A 77 20.67 -2.84 8.57
C TRP A 77 21.42 -2.54 7.27
N ALA A 78 21.07 -3.20 6.16
CA ALA A 78 21.60 -2.92 4.84
C ALA A 78 20.93 -1.70 4.16
N SER A 79 19.76 -1.26 4.62
CA SER A 79 19.09 -0.06 4.13
C SER A 79 18.29 0.65 5.23
N THR A 80 18.90 1.69 5.80
CA THR A 80 18.32 2.51 6.88
C THR A 80 17.82 3.87 6.40
N GLN A 81 18.35 4.39 5.29
CA GLN A 81 18.03 5.73 4.77
C GLN A 81 16.57 5.83 4.30
N ASN A 82 16.10 4.86 3.52
CA ASN A 82 14.75 4.90 2.96
C ASN A 82 13.67 4.68 4.02
N ALA A 83 13.96 3.87 5.04
CA ALA A 83 13.11 3.81 6.24
C ALA A 83 13.03 5.17 6.96
N GLY A 84 14.10 5.98 6.89
CA GLY A 84 14.12 7.33 7.43
C GLY A 84 13.08 8.27 6.81
N TRP A 85 12.83 8.19 5.51
CA TRP A 85 11.79 9.01 4.85
C TRP A 85 10.38 8.61 5.30
N VAL A 86 10.11 7.31 5.46
CA VAL A 86 8.84 6.83 6.00
C VAL A 86 8.66 7.29 7.44
N ARG A 87 9.68 7.14 8.28
CA ARG A 87 9.68 7.63 9.67
C ARG A 87 9.38 9.13 9.74
N TYR A 88 10.08 9.93 8.93
CA TYR A 88 9.84 11.36 8.85
C TYR A 88 8.38 11.67 8.49
N SER A 89 7.80 11.00 7.49
CA SER A 89 6.40 11.19 7.12
C SER A 89 5.44 10.83 8.25
N LEU A 90 5.69 9.74 8.98
CA LEU A 90 4.89 9.34 10.14
C LEU A 90 5.03 10.35 11.29
N ASP A 91 6.25 10.84 11.56
CA ASP A 91 6.53 11.86 12.57
C ASP A 91 5.79 13.18 12.25
N GLN A 92 5.80 13.61 10.97
CA GLN A 92 5.06 14.79 10.53
C GLN A 92 3.54 14.61 10.62
N ALA A 93 3.05 13.38 10.41
CA ALA A 93 1.63 13.04 10.53
C ALA A 93 1.20 12.81 12.00
N GLY A 94 2.14 12.75 12.95
CA GLY A 94 1.87 12.43 14.35
C GLY A 94 1.43 10.97 14.56
N ILE A 95 1.81 10.06 13.67
CA ILE A 95 1.46 8.64 13.75
C ILE A 95 2.54 7.93 14.58
N PRO A 96 2.21 7.37 15.77
CA PRO A 96 3.16 6.61 16.56
C PRO A 96 3.53 5.30 15.85
N TYR A 97 4.81 4.93 15.92
CA TYR A 97 5.29 3.65 15.41
C TYR A 97 6.43 3.11 16.27
N THR A 98 6.64 1.80 16.18
CA THR A 98 7.82 1.13 16.72
C THR A 98 8.76 0.77 15.57
N LEU A 99 10.00 1.25 15.60
CA LEU A 99 11.00 0.84 14.62
C LEU A 99 11.57 -0.54 15.01
N ILE A 100 11.45 -1.50 14.11
CA ILE A 100 11.91 -2.88 14.31
C ILE A 100 12.91 -3.28 13.23
N SER A 101 13.79 -4.24 13.55
CA SER A 101 14.72 -4.83 12.58
C SER A 101 14.83 -6.35 12.75
N LYS A 102 15.92 -6.94 12.23
CA LYS A 102 16.09 -8.39 12.09
C LYS A 102 15.88 -9.14 13.41
N ASP A 103 16.34 -8.57 14.52
CA ASP A 103 16.34 -9.24 15.82
C ASP A 103 14.91 -9.37 16.37
N ARG A 104 14.11 -8.30 16.29
CA ARG A 104 12.68 -8.36 16.65
C ARG A 104 11.89 -9.25 15.71
N ALA A 105 12.15 -9.22 14.40
CA ALA A 105 11.49 -10.10 13.45
C ALA A 105 11.77 -11.59 13.74
N ARG A 106 13.01 -11.93 14.13
CA ARG A 106 13.40 -13.28 14.57
C ARG A 106 12.78 -13.70 15.90
N ALA A 107 12.60 -12.77 16.84
CA ALA A 107 12.00 -13.08 18.15
C ALA A 107 10.53 -13.54 18.09
N GLY A 108 9.79 -13.21 17.02
CA GLY A 108 8.43 -13.71 16.79
C GLY A 108 7.37 -13.09 17.70
N ALA A 109 6.20 -13.74 17.84
CA ALA A 109 5.06 -13.22 18.60
C ALA A 109 4.62 -11.78 18.20
N LEU A 110 4.80 -11.42 16.93
CA LEU A 110 4.64 -10.05 16.42
C LEU A 110 3.20 -9.52 16.59
N ARG A 111 2.18 -10.38 16.39
CA ARG A 111 0.77 -9.98 16.48
C ARG A 111 0.36 -9.52 17.89
N GLY A 112 1.06 -10.00 18.92
CA GLY A 112 0.85 -9.58 20.30
C GLY A 112 1.24 -8.13 20.56
N GLU A 113 2.12 -7.55 19.74
CA GLU A 113 2.62 -6.17 19.87
C GLU A 113 2.15 -5.24 18.75
N PHE A 114 1.95 -5.78 17.55
CA PHE A 114 1.65 -5.01 16.36
C PHE A 114 0.37 -5.50 15.69
N ASP A 115 -0.34 -4.58 15.07
CA ASP A 115 -1.48 -4.85 14.20
C ASP A 115 -1.07 -4.68 12.73
N VAL A 116 -0.15 -3.74 12.46
CA VAL A 116 0.39 -3.44 11.14
C VAL A 116 1.92 -3.48 11.16
N ILE A 117 2.52 -4.13 10.17
CA ILE A 117 3.95 -4.01 9.87
C ILE A 117 4.10 -3.33 8.51
N LEU A 118 4.78 -2.19 8.49
CA LEU A 118 5.15 -1.45 7.30
C LEU A 118 6.62 -1.72 6.95
N ALA A 119 6.86 -2.30 5.79
CA ALA A 119 8.20 -2.49 5.24
C ALA A 119 8.46 -1.45 4.14
N PRO A 120 9.27 -0.41 4.40
CA PRO A 120 9.61 0.62 3.43
C PRO A 120 10.41 0.07 2.25
N HIS A 121 10.40 0.81 1.14
CA HIS A 121 11.32 0.56 0.04
C HIS A 121 12.77 0.49 0.57
N MET A 122 13.52 -0.54 0.23
CA MET A 122 14.86 -0.74 0.77
C MET A 122 15.91 -0.21 -0.19
N SER A 123 16.08 -0.86 -1.34
CA SER A 123 16.92 -0.37 -2.43
C SER A 123 16.48 -0.96 -3.77
N PRO A 124 16.88 -0.36 -4.90
CA PRO A 124 16.82 -1.03 -6.19
C PRO A 124 17.58 -2.37 -6.14
N GLY A 125 16.99 -3.44 -6.68
CA GLY A 125 17.60 -4.77 -6.68
C GLY A 125 17.51 -5.53 -5.35
N THR A 126 16.76 -5.04 -4.36
CA THR A 126 16.47 -5.81 -3.14
C THR A 126 15.85 -7.16 -3.52
N SER A 127 16.41 -8.24 -2.97
CA SER A 127 15.93 -9.61 -3.13
C SER A 127 15.58 -10.20 -1.78
N ILE A 128 14.71 -11.22 -1.76
CA ILE A 128 14.36 -11.93 -0.53
C ILE A 128 15.60 -12.53 0.15
N GLY A 129 16.53 -13.08 -0.63
CA GLY A 129 17.82 -13.58 -0.13
C GLY A 129 18.67 -12.49 0.53
N GLY A 130 18.65 -11.27 -0.01
CA GLY A 130 19.33 -10.12 0.59
C GLY A 130 18.71 -9.68 1.93
N ILE A 131 17.38 -9.73 2.06
CA ILE A 131 16.69 -9.42 3.33
C ILE A 131 16.96 -10.51 4.39
N MET A 132 16.94 -11.77 3.97
CA MET A 132 17.19 -12.91 4.86
C MET A 132 18.66 -13.02 5.29
N GLY A 133 19.59 -12.77 4.36
CA GLY A 133 21.04 -12.81 4.60
C GLY A 133 21.58 -11.54 5.25
N GLY A 134 21.01 -10.38 4.95
CA GLY A 134 21.38 -9.07 5.50
C GLY A 134 22.85 -8.69 5.29
N VAL A 135 23.46 -8.03 6.28
CA VAL A 135 24.87 -7.63 6.23
C VAL A 135 25.76 -8.86 6.42
N ASP A 136 26.81 -9.00 5.62
CA ASP A 136 27.68 -10.20 5.59
C ASP A 136 28.22 -10.58 7.00
N PRO A 137 27.92 -11.79 7.51
CA PRO A 137 28.38 -12.25 8.82
C PRO A 137 29.90 -12.31 9.01
N LYS A 138 30.73 -12.23 7.95
CA LYS A 138 32.19 -12.16 8.11
C LYS A 138 32.66 -10.91 8.87
N TRP A 139 31.81 -9.89 8.94
CA TRP A 139 32.06 -8.66 9.70
C TRP A 139 31.57 -8.75 11.15
N SER A 140 31.01 -9.88 11.56
CA SER A 140 30.50 -10.09 12.91
C SER A 140 31.66 -10.17 13.93
N PRO A 141 31.51 -9.58 15.13
CA PRO A 141 30.40 -8.72 15.52
C PRO A 141 30.56 -7.31 14.97
N LEU A 142 29.47 -6.73 14.47
CA LEU A 142 29.42 -5.32 14.06
C LEU A 142 28.39 -4.57 14.91
N ALA A 143 28.80 -4.16 16.11
CA ALA A 143 27.95 -3.42 17.03
C ALA A 143 27.52 -2.07 16.45
N TYR A 144 26.23 -1.75 16.61
CA TYR A 144 25.65 -0.44 16.31
C TYR A 144 25.04 0.11 17.60
N GLU A 145 25.91 0.61 18.46
CA GLU A 145 25.55 1.10 19.79
C GLU A 145 26.21 2.42 20.10
N THR A 146 25.65 3.13 21.07
CA THR A 146 26.28 4.32 21.64
C THR A 146 27.48 3.90 22.47
N SER A 147 28.65 4.43 22.12
CA SER A 147 29.88 4.27 22.90
C SER A 147 30.69 5.57 22.88
N ASP A 148 31.75 5.66 23.67
CA ASP A 148 32.67 6.79 23.63
C ASP A 148 33.28 7.03 22.23
N GLN A 149 33.45 5.95 21.45
CA GLN A 149 33.97 6.02 20.07
C GLN A 149 32.88 6.27 19.02
N THR A 150 31.64 5.89 19.32
CA THR A 150 30.48 5.99 18.42
C THR A 150 29.32 6.73 19.11
N PRO A 151 29.52 7.97 19.60
CA PRO A 151 28.53 8.64 20.44
C PRO A 151 27.22 8.99 19.71
N ASN A 152 27.22 8.95 18.38
CA ASN A 152 26.07 9.28 17.54
C ASN A 152 25.33 8.05 16.99
N LEU A 153 25.76 6.82 17.33
CA LEU A 153 25.09 5.59 16.89
C LEU A 153 24.15 5.06 17.98
N GLY A 154 23.20 4.21 17.59
CA GLY A 154 22.36 3.46 18.54
C GLY A 154 21.16 4.20 19.14
N HIS A 155 20.98 5.51 18.90
CA HIS A 155 19.94 6.31 19.57
C HIS A 155 18.49 5.97 19.17
N ILE A 156 18.28 5.66 17.90
CA ILE A 156 16.94 5.37 17.35
C ILE A 156 16.70 3.85 17.35
N LEU A 157 17.74 3.09 17.01
CA LEU A 157 17.76 1.65 17.05
C LEU A 157 19.20 1.23 17.34
N SER A 158 19.40 0.27 18.26
CA SER A 158 20.71 -0.32 18.53
C SER A 158 20.68 -1.83 18.27
N SER A 159 21.87 -2.41 18.12
CA SER A 159 22.07 -3.86 18.10
C SER A 159 23.52 -4.16 18.43
N ASP A 160 23.75 -5.20 19.24
CA ASP A 160 25.08 -5.74 19.54
C ASP A 160 25.79 -6.25 18.27
N ASP A 161 25.02 -6.63 17.25
CA ASP A 161 25.55 -7.07 15.97
C ASP A 161 24.54 -6.87 14.83
N ILE A 162 24.84 -5.93 13.94
CA ILE A 162 23.99 -5.64 12.76
C ILE A 162 24.18 -6.64 11.62
N THR A 163 25.14 -7.57 11.72
CA THR A 163 25.32 -8.60 10.69
C THR A 163 24.20 -9.65 10.68
N GLY A 164 24.02 -10.29 9.53
CA GLY A 164 22.90 -11.15 9.23
C GLY A 164 21.63 -10.38 8.84
N GLY A 165 20.62 -11.12 8.39
CA GLY A 165 19.29 -10.61 8.07
C GLY A 165 18.22 -11.31 8.91
N ILE A 166 16.97 -11.33 8.47
CA ILE A 166 15.89 -12.00 9.23
C ILE A 166 16.01 -13.53 9.24
N GLY A 167 16.72 -14.12 8.29
CA GLY A 167 16.79 -15.58 8.11
C GLY A 167 15.42 -16.23 7.85
N PHE A 168 15.40 -17.56 7.83
CA PHE A 168 14.17 -18.34 7.65
C PHE A 168 13.22 -18.20 8.83
N GLU A 169 13.74 -18.11 10.05
CA GLU A 169 12.94 -17.93 11.26
C GLU A 169 12.17 -16.61 11.25
N GLY A 170 12.84 -15.49 10.94
CA GLY A 170 12.16 -14.21 10.84
C GLY A 170 11.12 -14.17 9.72
N MET A 171 11.38 -14.84 8.58
CA MET A 171 10.37 -15.01 7.52
C MET A 171 9.16 -15.81 7.99
N ASN A 172 9.37 -16.92 8.69
CA ASN A 172 8.29 -17.72 9.25
C ASN A 172 7.44 -16.92 10.26
N ASN A 173 8.08 -16.05 11.05
CA ASN A 173 7.36 -15.17 11.98
C ASN A 173 6.54 -14.08 11.28
N ILE A 174 7.04 -13.52 10.18
CA ILE A 174 6.28 -12.57 9.35
C ILE A 174 5.09 -13.27 8.71
N GLU A 175 5.27 -14.49 8.18
CA GLU A 175 4.15 -15.28 7.66
C GLU A 175 3.11 -15.58 8.75
N ALA A 176 3.57 -16.01 9.93
CA ALA A 176 2.69 -16.27 11.07
C ALA A 176 1.90 -15.02 11.47
N PHE A 177 2.54 -13.85 11.52
CA PHE A 177 1.88 -12.57 11.79
C PHE A 177 0.70 -12.32 10.83
N ILE A 178 0.94 -12.47 9.52
CA ILE A 178 -0.10 -12.31 8.49
C ILE A 178 -1.23 -13.33 8.68
N ARG A 179 -0.88 -14.61 8.87
CA ARG A 179 -1.88 -15.69 9.06
C ARG A 179 -2.73 -15.52 10.32
N THR A 180 -2.23 -14.80 11.33
CA THR A 180 -2.96 -14.47 12.56
C THR A 180 -3.75 -13.15 12.46
N GLY A 181 -3.96 -12.62 11.26
CA GLY A 181 -4.74 -11.41 11.02
C GLY A 181 -3.96 -10.12 11.25
N GLY A 182 -2.64 -10.15 11.14
CA GLY A 182 -1.81 -8.94 11.07
C GLY A 182 -1.73 -8.43 9.63
N THR A 183 -1.60 -7.12 9.46
CA THR A 183 -1.52 -6.48 8.13
C THR A 183 -0.07 -6.17 7.78
N LEU A 184 0.43 -6.73 6.66
CA LEU A 184 1.74 -6.38 6.11
C LEU A 184 1.56 -5.38 4.96
N ILE A 185 2.13 -4.18 5.11
CA ILE A 185 2.21 -3.18 4.06
C ILE A 185 3.65 -3.13 3.55
N THR A 186 3.85 -3.33 2.25
CA THR A 186 5.17 -3.27 1.63
C THR A 186 5.24 -2.15 0.61
N LEU A 187 6.29 -1.33 0.65
CA LEU A 187 6.51 -0.26 -0.31
C LEU A 187 7.64 -0.63 -1.27
N GLY A 188 7.42 -0.40 -2.56
CA GLY A 188 8.43 -0.56 -3.60
C GLY A 188 9.11 -1.93 -3.56
N SER A 189 10.42 -1.98 -3.30
CA SER A 189 11.17 -3.23 -3.35
C SER A 189 10.99 -4.15 -2.15
N ALA A 190 10.33 -3.70 -1.07
CA ALA A 190 10.04 -4.57 0.08
C ALA A 190 8.98 -5.62 -0.20
N VAL A 191 8.19 -5.47 -1.27
CA VAL A 191 7.16 -6.43 -1.69
C VAL A 191 7.70 -7.83 -1.96
N VAL A 192 9.02 -7.96 -2.19
CA VAL A 192 9.68 -9.28 -2.31
C VAL A 192 9.51 -10.14 -1.05
N ILE A 193 9.25 -9.53 0.11
CA ILE A 193 8.88 -10.24 1.35
C ILE A 193 7.60 -11.06 1.13
N ALA A 194 6.64 -10.57 0.36
CA ALA A 194 5.37 -11.22 0.10
C ALA A 194 5.36 -11.99 -1.24
N SER A 195 5.87 -11.38 -2.31
CA SER A 195 5.83 -11.95 -3.67
C SER A 195 6.79 -13.11 -3.89
N ASP A 196 8.01 -13.03 -3.34
CA ASP A 196 9.08 -13.99 -3.64
C ASP A 196 9.22 -15.08 -2.56
N SER A 197 8.51 -14.93 -1.43
CA SER A 197 8.51 -15.89 -0.32
C SER A 197 7.45 -16.99 -0.46
N GLY A 198 6.49 -16.82 -1.37
CA GLY A 198 5.35 -17.71 -1.54
C GLY A 198 4.14 -17.39 -0.65
N ILE A 199 4.17 -16.28 0.10
CA ILE A 199 3.02 -15.77 0.86
C ILE A 199 1.91 -15.33 -0.10
N LEU A 200 2.26 -14.52 -1.10
CA LEU A 200 1.37 -14.17 -2.21
C LEU A 200 1.63 -15.07 -3.41
N ARG A 201 0.57 -15.32 -4.18
CA ARG A 201 0.60 -16.05 -5.45
C ARG A 201 0.02 -15.15 -6.53
N GLY A 202 0.38 -15.39 -7.80
CA GLY A 202 -0.21 -14.67 -8.93
C GLY A 202 0.36 -13.26 -9.19
N ILE A 203 0.95 -12.60 -8.19
CA ILE A 203 1.60 -11.29 -8.37
C ILE A 203 2.96 -11.45 -9.03
N ASN A 204 3.05 -11.04 -10.30
CA ASN A 204 4.27 -11.15 -11.10
C ASN A 204 4.92 -9.78 -11.28
N LYS A 205 6.24 -9.71 -11.08
CA LYS A 205 7.02 -8.54 -11.46
C LYS A 205 7.12 -8.49 -12.98
N ILE A 206 6.64 -7.41 -13.57
CA ILE A 206 6.84 -7.16 -14.99
C ILE A 206 8.19 -6.46 -15.13
N GLY A 207 9.08 -7.02 -15.94
CA GLY A 207 10.27 -6.29 -16.37
C GLY A 207 9.79 -5.08 -17.16
N ALA A 208 10.23 -3.87 -16.78
CA ALA A 208 9.76 -2.60 -17.35
C ALA A 208 10.20 -2.41 -18.82
N GLY A 209 9.75 -3.30 -19.72
CA GLY A 209 10.21 -3.50 -21.09
C GLY A 209 10.25 -2.20 -21.90
N GLY A 210 11.38 -1.50 -21.85
CA GLY A 210 11.56 -0.17 -22.44
C GLY A 210 10.89 0.99 -21.70
N MET A 211 10.05 0.74 -20.69
CA MET A 211 9.40 1.76 -19.87
C MET A 211 10.36 2.24 -18.78
N ASN A 212 11.14 3.28 -19.09
CA ASN A 212 12.04 3.92 -18.15
C ASN A 212 11.57 5.37 -17.92
N THR A 213 10.58 5.55 -17.03
CA THR A 213 10.00 6.86 -16.68
C THR A 213 10.23 7.26 -15.22
N PRO A 214 11.44 7.09 -14.65
CA PRO A 214 11.68 7.52 -13.28
C PRO A 214 11.59 9.04 -13.16
N GLY A 215 10.95 9.51 -12.10
CA GLY A 215 10.79 10.94 -11.86
C GLY A 215 9.66 11.58 -12.65
N SER A 216 8.72 10.78 -13.18
CA SER A 216 7.55 11.28 -13.89
C SER A 216 6.30 11.23 -13.02
N ILE A 217 5.37 12.12 -13.31
CA ILE A 217 4.01 12.07 -12.77
C ILE A 217 3.17 11.30 -13.79
N LEU A 218 2.58 10.19 -13.37
CA LEU A 218 1.70 9.38 -14.20
C LEU A 218 0.25 9.64 -13.83
N THR A 219 -0.62 9.71 -14.83
CA THR A 219 -2.06 9.62 -14.60
C THR A 219 -2.39 8.21 -14.13
N ALA A 220 -3.21 8.10 -13.10
CA ALA A 220 -3.77 6.86 -12.60
C ALA A 220 -5.29 6.97 -12.54
N LYS A 221 -5.96 5.82 -12.67
CA LYS A 221 -7.40 5.70 -12.53
C LYS A 221 -7.70 4.87 -11.29
N ILE A 222 -8.58 5.36 -10.42
CA ILE A 222 -9.20 4.59 -9.36
C ILE A 222 -10.23 3.66 -9.99
N THR A 223 -10.05 2.36 -9.80
CA THR A 223 -10.89 1.29 -10.37
C THR A 223 -11.93 0.80 -9.37
N ASP A 224 -11.66 0.97 -8.08
CA ASP A 224 -12.60 0.66 -7.00
C ASP A 224 -12.60 1.81 -5.99
N SER A 225 -13.67 2.60 -6.00
CA SER A 225 -13.90 3.70 -5.05
C SER A 225 -14.49 3.24 -3.72
N SER A 226 -14.93 1.98 -3.62
CA SER A 226 -15.42 1.41 -2.36
C SER A 226 -14.27 1.01 -1.42
N SER A 227 -13.07 0.82 -1.98
CA SER A 227 -11.86 0.52 -1.22
C SER A 227 -11.48 1.67 -0.28
N SER A 228 -11.19 1.35 0.99
CA SER A 228 -10.70 2.35 1.95
C SER A 228 -9.33 2.93 1.58
N LEU A 229 -8.59 2.31 0.65
CA LEU A 229 -7.32 2.81 0.14
C LEU A 229 -7.49 4.00 -0.82
N THR A 230 -8.69 4.24 -1.34
CA THR A 230 -8.96 5.24 -2.38
C THR A 230 -9.93 6.33 -1.93
N TYR A 231 -10.35 6.30 -0.66
CA TYR A 231 -11.14 7.38 -0.06
C TYR A 231 -10.49 8.75 -0.21
N GLY A 232 -11.30 9.73 -0.62
CA GLY A 232 -10.85 11.10 -0.88
C GLY A 232 -10.11 11.31 -2.20
N TYR A 233 -9.94 10.28 -3.04
CA TYR A 233 -9.40 10.42 -4.39
C TYR A 233 -10.54 10.50 -5.42
N ASP A 234 -10.36 11.39 -6.41
CA ASP A 234 -11.18 11.40 -7.62
C ASP A 234 -10.89 10.15 -8.48
N GLU A 235 -11.82 9.80 -9.39
CA GLU A 235 -11.65 8.69 -10.32
C GLU A 235 -10.31 8.79 -11.09
N ILE A 236 -9.91 10.00 -11.48
CA ILE A 236 -8.64 10.27 -12.15
C ILE A 236 -7.73 11.05 -11.22
N THR A 237 -6.55 10.49 -10.97
CA THR A 237 -5.53 11.11 -10.10
C THR A 237 -4.14 11.03 -10.72
N HIS A 238 -3.15 11.55 -9.99
CA HIS A 238 -1.77 11.62 -10.44
C HIS A 238 -0.82 11.07 -9.37
N VAL A 239 0.03 10.13 -9.77
CA VAL A 239 0.98 9.46 -8.90
C VAL A 239 2.41 9.65 -9.40
N PHE A 240 3.33 9.86 -8.46
CA PHE A 240 4.75 9.95 -8.79
C PHE A 240 5.32 8.55 -9.03
N CYS A 241 5.89 8.33 -10.22
CA CYS A 241 6.54 7.07 -10.57
C CYS A 241 8.05 7.16 -10.31
N GLY A 242 8.52 6.35 -9.35
CA GLY A 242 9.94 6.16 -9.07
C GLY A 242 10.51 4.91 -9.74
N ASN A 243 11.76 4.57 -9.41
CA ASN A 243 12.44 3.34 -9.85
C ASN A 243 11.94 2.09 -9.09
N GLY A 244 10.63 1.92 -8.98
CA GLY A 244 9.99 0.80 -8.29
C GLY A 244 9.67 -0.37 -9.23
N PRO A 245 9.47 -1.58 -8.68
CA PRO A 245 8.92 -2.68 -9.46
C PRO A 245 7.49 -2.37 -9.90
N ILE A 246 7.14 -2.78 -11.13
CA ILE A 246 5.77 -2.78 -11.66
C ILE A 246 5.24 -4.21 -11.57
N PHE A 247 3.97 -4.35 -11.19
CA PHE A 247 3.32 -5.64 -11.02
C PHE A 247 2.20 -5.83 -12.03
N SER A 248 2.03 -7.06 -12.49
CA SER A 248 0.76 -7.51 -13.06
C SER A 248 -0.01 -8.30 -12.01
N VAL A 249 -1.32 -8.10 -12.03
CA VAL A 249 -2.29 -8.88 -11.27
C VAL A 249 -3.04 -9.76 -12.27
N PRO A 250 -3.25 -11.06 -11.98
CA PRO A 250 -4.08 -11.93 -12.81
C PRO A 250 -5.49 -11.38 -12.94
N TYR A 251 -6.15 -11.64 -14.08
CA TYR A 251 -7.51 -11.14 -14.36
C TYR A 251 -8.49 -11.34 -13.18
N TYR A 252 -8.54 -12.55 -12.63
CA TYR A 252 -9.45 -12.92 -11.53
C TYR A 252 -9.15 -12.26 -10.18
N ASP A 253 -7.99 -11.59 -10.03
CA ASP A 253 -7.59 -10.87 -8.81
C ASP A 253 -7.54 -9.34 -9.04
N ARG A 254 -7.90 -8.84 -10.22
CA ARG A 254 -7.78 -7.41 -10.57
C ARG A 254 -8.60 -6.49 -9.65
N ASP A 255 -9.75 -6.98 -9.17
CA ASP A 255 -10.60 -6.25 -8.22
C ASP A 255 -9.89 -5.95 -6.89
N LEU A 256 -8.80 -6.65 -6.56
CA LEU A 256 -7.96 -6.37 -5.39
C LEU A 256 -7.02 -5.17 -5.60
N SER A 257 -6.92 -4.66 -6.82
CA SER A 257 -6.14 -3.46 -7.15
C SER A 257 -7.10 -2.29 -7.37
N PRO A 258 -7.29 -1.41 -6.38
CA PRO A 258 -8.28 -0.34 -6.48
C PRO A 258 -7.78 0.86 -7.31
N MET A 259 -6.59 0.75 -7.91
CA MET A 259 -6.00 1.75 -8.79
C MET A 259 -5.21 1.06 -9.90
N GLN A 260 -5.22 1.66 -11.10
CA GLN A 260 -4.36 1.29 -12.22
C GLN A 260 -3.59 2.52 -12.76
N PHE A 261 -2.46 2.26 -13.43
CA PHE A 261 -1.76 3.30 -14.18
C PHE A 261 -2.41 3.54 -15.54
N GLY A 262 -2.56 4.81 -15.92
CA GLY A 262 -3.28 5.21 -17.12
C GLY A 262 -4.81 5.06 -16.97
N THR A 263 -5.53 5.49 -18.01
CA THR A 263 -7.00 5.53 -18.01
C THR A 263 -7.63 4.59 -19.03
N LYS A 264 -6.81 3.88 -19.82
CA LYS A 264 -7.31 2.93 -20.81
C LYS A 264 -7.85 1.67 -20.12
N PRO A 265 -8.94 1.09 -20.60
CA PRO A 265 -9.33 -0.27 -20.23
C PRO A 265 -8.17 -1.23 -20.49
N LEU A 266 -8.10 -2.30 -19.71
CA LEU A 266 -7.08 -3.32 -19.91
C LEU A 266 -7.37 -4.08 -21.22
N GLU A 267 -6.33 -4.53 -21.94
CA GLU A 267 -6.49 -5.07 -23.31
C GLU A 267 -7.56 -6.19 -23.39
N ASP A 268 -7.58 -7.07 -22.39
CA ASP A 268 -8.52 -8.20 -22.30
C ASP A 268 -10.00 -7.77 -22.04
N GLU A 269 -10.24 -6.55 -21.54
CA GLU A 269 -11.61 -6.02 -21.34
C GLU A 269 -12.23 -5.53 -22.66
N ASN A 270 -11.39 -5.18 -23.65
CA ASN A 270 -11.88 -4.78 -24.97
C ASN A 270 -12.27 -5.97 -25.86
N GLU A 271 -11.74 -7.17 -25.57
CA GLU A 271 -12.08 -8.38 -26.32
C GLU A 271 -13.50 -8.88 -25.97
N GLU A 272 -13.94 -8.74 -24.71
CA GLU A 272 -15.30 -9.10 -24.28
C GLU A 272 -16.38 -8.16 -24.87
N GLU A 273 -16.10 -6.85 -25.01
CA GLU A 273 -17.03 -5.94 -25.70
C GLU A 273 -17.11 -6.17 -27.23
N SER A 274 -16.13 -6.85 -27.81
CA SER A 274 -16.11 -7.14 -29.26
C SER A 274 -16.85 -8.42 -29.66
N ASP A 275 -17.09 -9.34 -28.72
CA ASP A 275 -17.74 -10.63 -29.00
C ASP A 275 -19.28 -10.58 -28.90
N ASP A 276 -19.84 -9.51 -28.30
CA ASP A 276 -21.28 -9.28 -28.19
C ASP A 276 -21.89 -8.49 -29.38
N GLY A 277 -21.10 -8.22 -30.43
CA GLY A 277 -21.48 -7.35 -31.55
C GLY A 277 -21.49 -7.96 -32.96
N GLU A 278 -20.98 -9.17 -33.17
CA GLU A 278 -20.97 -9.83 -34.49
C GLU A 278 -21.73 -11.16 -34.44
N ASN A 279 -23.06 -11.08 -34.38
CA ASN A 279 -23.89 -12.13 -34.94
C ASN A 279 -25.03 -11.51 -35.75
N ASP A 280 -25.09 -11.93 -37.00
CA ASP A 280 -26.09 -11.74 -38.04
C ASP A 280 -25.84 -10.62 -39.07
N GLU A 281 -25.86 -11.05 -40.35
CA GLU A 281 -25.74 -10.28 -41.60
C GLU A 281 -24.32 -10.01 -42.17
N GLY A 282 -23.64 -11.08 -42.62
CA GLY A 282 -22.45 -10.94 -43.48
C GLY A 282 -22.02 -12.14 -44.33
N GLU A 283 -22.76 -13.26 -44.32
CA GLU A 283 -22.30 -14.52 -44.94
C GLU A 283 -22.75 -14.79 -46.39
N GLU A 284 -23.18 -13.80 -47.17
CA GLU A 284 -23.61 -14.05 -48.58
C GLU A 284 -22.81 -13.37 -49.70
N GLU A 285 -21.75 -12.58 -49.46
CA GLU A 285 -21.02 -11.90 -50.56
C GLU A 285 -19.55 -12.34 -50.78
N ALA A 286 -19.05 -13.35 -50.08
CA ALA A 286 -17.63 -13.76 -50.18
C ALA A 286 -17.33 -14.93 -51.16
N GLU A 287 -18.33 -15.55 -51.81
CA GLU A 287 -18.09 -16.67 -52.73
C GLU A 287 -18.03 -16.32 -54.23
N GLU A 288 -18.33 -15.08 -54.64
CA GLU A 288 -18.36 -14.73 -56.08
C GLU A 288 -17.09 -14.03 -56.61
N GLN A 289 -16.14 -13.64 -55.75
CA GLN A 289 -14.93 -12.91 -56.20
C GLN A 289 -13.68 -13.78 -56.38
N ASN A 290 -13.72 -15.08 -56.04
CA ASN A 290 -12.54 -15.95 -56.12
C ASN A 290 -12.40 -16.76 -57.43
N LYS A 291 -13.10 -16.35 -58.50
CA LYS A 291 -13.04 -17.01 -59.83
C LYS A 291 -12.43 -16.18 -60.97
N THR A 292 -11.95 -14.96 -60.73
CA THR A 292 -11.57 -14.06 -61.85
C THR A 292 -10.13 -13.56 -61.81
N ASN A 293 -9.20 -14.25 -61.15
CA ASN A 293 -7.77 -13.94 -61.27
C ASN A 293 -6.89 -15.20 -61.43
N GLN A 294 -7.27 -16.06 -62.37
CA GLN A 294 -6.31 -16.82 -63.16
C GLN A 294 -6.37 -16.29 -64.59
N ILE A 295 -5.30 -15.66 -65.07
CA ILE A 295 -4.67 -15.81 -66.40
C ILE A 295 -3.66 -14.65 -66.57
N ARG A 296 -2.38 -15.04 -66.72
CA ARG A 296 -1.23 -14.21 -67.12
C ARG A 296 -1.32 -13.83 -68.61
N PRO A 297 -0.59 -12.82 -69.11
CA PRO A 297 0.86 -12.95 -69.35
C PRO A 297 1.74 -12.13 -68.40
#